data_AF-G5C857-F1
#
_entry.id   AF-G5C857-F1
#
_cell.length_a   1.000
_cell.length_b   1.000
_cell.length_c   1.000
_cell.angle_alpha   90.00
_cell.angle_beta   90.00
_cell.angle_gamma   90.00
#
_symmetry.space_group_name_H-M   'P 1'
#
loop_
_entity.id
_entity.type
_entity.pdbx_description
1 polymer ?
#
loop_
_entity_poly.entity_id
_entity_poly.type
_entity_poly.pdbx_seq_one_letter_code
_entity_poly.pdbx_strand_id
1 'polypeptide(L)'
;MEIDIIKQGTTGTGPNVYQENDTRANYEIVDGEPVQGVSIPFRLFLAGYELTLMMQNTNKKFSVSYYLSLVLIDEEERCHFKQQKVALWRKGKNVQKSMFHQAAITSQSLEGTASLGEVRTPSQLPDNNNKQ
;
A
#
# COMPACT_ATOMS: atom_id res chain seq x y z
N MET A 1 -29.13 -12.89 -6.55
CA MET A 1 -28.62 -11.55 -6.13
C MET A 1 -27.11 -11.56 -6.21
N GLU A 2 -26.49 -10.53 -6.81
CA GLU A 2 -25.04 -10.52 -7.07
C GLU A 2 -24.39 -9.16 -6.75
N ILE A 3 -23.09 -9.18 -6.41
CA ILE A 3 -22.24 -8.00 -6.32
C ILE A 3 -21.11 -8.13 -7.33
N ASP A 4 -20.97 -7.11 -8.17
CA ASP A 4 -19.85 -6.98 -9.08
C ASP A 4 -18.82 -5.94 -8.60
N ILE A 5 -17.56 -6.19 -8.93
CA ILE A 5 -16.52 -5.16 -8.92
C ILE A 5 -16.33 -4.68 -10.35
N ILE A 6 -16.74 -3.44 -10.62
CA ILE A 6 -16.64 -2.84 -11.96
C ILE A 6 -15.50 -1.83 -11.96
N LYS A 7 -14.55 -2.03 -12.88
CA LYS A 7 -13.52 -1.04 -13.22
C LYS A 7 -14.06 -0.15 -14.33
N GLN A 8 -14.02 1.15 -14.12
CA GLN A 8 -14.37 2.15 -15.11
C GLN A 8 -13.11 2.91 -15.53
N GLY A 9 -12.71 2.72 -16.79
CA GLY A 9 -11.74 3.56 -17.48
C GLY A 9 -12.46 4.75 -18.10
N THR A 10 -11.90 5.95 -17.94
CA THR A 10 -12.34 7.13 -18.69
C THR A 10 -11.12 7.74 -19.34
N THR A 11 -11.12 7.85 -20.67
CA THR A 11 -10.00 8.37 -21.44
C THR A 11 -10.47 9.49 -22.34
N GLY A 12 -9.63 10.49 -22.55
CA GLY A 12 -9.90 11.61 -23.45
C GLY A 12 -9.87 12.96 -22.76
N THR A 13 -9.87 14.01 -23.58
CA THR A 13 -9.74 15.40 -23.13
C THR A 13 -10.66 16.27 -23.99
N GLY A 14 -11.36 17.22 -23.34
CA GLY A 14 -12.27 18.12 -24.04
C GLY A 14 -13.55 17.39 -24.51
N PRO A 15 -14.01 17.57 -25.75
CA PRO A 15 -15.27 16.99 -26.23
C PRO A 15 -15.20 15.48 -26.50
N ASN A 16 -14.00 14.92 -26.65
CA ASN A 16 -13.81 13.49 -26.95
C ASN A 16 -13.49 12.73 -25.66
N VAL A 17 -14.53 12.34 -24.92
CA VAL A 17 -14.40 11.51 -23.71
C VAL A 17 -15.00 10.13 -23.99
N TYR A 18 -14.20 9.10 -23.70
CA TYR A 18 -14.56 7.69 -23.86
C TYR A 18 -14.62 7.03 -22.49
N GLN A 19 -15.65 6.21 -22.27
CA GLN A 19 -15.85 5.45 -21.05
C GLN A 19 -15.86 3.95 -21.36
N GLU A 20 -15.07 3.20 -20.62
CA GLU A 20 -14.96 1.75 -20.72
C GLU A 20 -15.28 1.16 -19.35
N ASN A 21 -16.25 0.25 -19.30
CA ASN A 21 -16.61 -0.48 -18.09
C ASN A 21 -16.17 -1.94 -18.26
N ASP A 22 -15.54 -2.47 -17.22
CA ASP A 22 -14.98 -3.82 -17.21
C ASP A 22 -15.28 -4.50 -15.87
N THR A 23 -16.04 -5.58 -15.92
CA THR A 23 -16.44 -6.36 -14.74
C THR A 23 -15.29 -7.27 -14.32
N ARG A 24 -14.61 -6.89 -13.24
CA ARG A 24 -13.42 -7.58 -12.72
C ARG A 24 -13.75 -8.77 -11.83
N ALA A 25 -14.90 -8.74 -11.18
CA ALA A 25 -15.39 -9.79 -10.31
C ALA A 25 -16.91 -9.80 -10.37
N ASN A 26 -17.49 -10.99 -10.32
CA ASN A 26 -18.90 -11.24 -10.06
C ASN A 26 -18.99 -12.16 -8.84
N TYR A 27 -19.81 -11.79 -7.87
CA TYR A 27 -20.01 -12.54 -6.64
C TYR A 27 -21.50 -12.76 -6.42
N GLU A 28 -21.94 -13.98 -6.66
CA GLU A 28 -23.28 -14.43 -6.35
C GLU A 28 -23.43 -14.52 -4.82
N ILE A 29 -24.41 -13.80 -4.26
CA ILE A 29 -24.63 -13.74 -2.82
C ILE A 29 -25.67 -14.78 -2.39
N VAL A 30 -26.77 -14.86 -3.14
CA VAL A 30 -27.92 -15.72 -2.80
C VAL A 30 -28.51 -16.28 -4.09
N ASP A 31 -28.68 -17.59 -4.06
CA ASP A 31 -29.53 -18.37 -4.95
C ASP A 31 -30.90 -18.52 -4.27
N GLY A 32 -31.85 -17.63 -4.60
CA GLY A 32 -33.19 -17.58 -3.99
C GLY A 32 -33.66 -16.18 -3.57
N GLU A 33 -34.92 -16.10 -3.16
CA GLU A 33 -35.56 -14.84 -2.76
C GLU A 33 -35.10 -14.41 -1.35
N PRO A 34 -34.61 -13.17 -1.18
CA PRO A 34 -34.28 -12.66 0.14
C PRO A 34 -35.55 -12.42 0.96
N VAL A 35 -35.61 -12.98 2.17
CA VAL A 35 -36.73 -12.76 3.09
C VAL A 35 -36.54 -11.45 3.87
N GLN A 36 -37.61 -10.68 4.01
CA GLN A 36 -37.58 -9.43 4.78
C GLN A 36 -37.09 -9.66 6.21
N GLY A 37 -36.18 -8.79 6.67
CA GLY A 37 -35.62 -8.84 8.02
C GLY A 37 -34.41 -9.78 8.18
N VAL A 38 -34.02 -10.50 7.12
CA VAL A 38 -32.78 -11.29 7.10
C VAL A 38 -31.60 -10.40 6.72
N SER A 39 -30.48 -10.55 7.44
CA SER A 39 -29.20 -9.94 7.09
C SER A 39 -28.24 -11.01 6.58
N ILE A 40 -27.64 -10.78 5.42
CA ILE A 40 -26.77 -11.74 4.76
C ILE A 40 -25.33 -11.22 4.82
N PRO A 41 -24.44 -11.88 5.56
CA PRO A 41 -23.04 -11.48 5.62
C PRO A 41 -22.33 -11.85 4.32
N PHE A 42 -21.43 -10.97 3.85
CA PHE A 42 -20.60 -11.24 2.68
C PHE A 42 -19.15 -10.83 2.95
N ARG A 43 -18.22 -11.47 2.22
CA ARG A 43 -16.79 -11.15 2.29
C ARG A 43 -16.17 -11.20 0.90
N LEU A 44 -15.69 -10.05 0.42
CA LEU A 44 -15.02 -9.92 -0.87
C LEU A 44 -13.51 -9.83 -0.67
N PHE A 45 -12.77 -10.82 -1.16
CA PHE A 45 -11.31 -10.83 -1.11
C PHE A 45 -10.72 -10.19 -2.36
N LEU A 46 -10.12 -9.00 -2.21
CA LEU A 46 -9.56 -8.26 -3.35
C LEU A 46 -8.26 -8.86 -3.90
N ALA A 47 -7.56 -9.68 -3.12
CA ALA A 47 -6.23 -10.20 -3.46
C ALA A 47 -6.21 -11.16 -4.66
N GLY A 48 -7.35 -11.80 -4.98
CA GLY A 48 -7.47 -12.73 -6.11
C GLY A 48 -7.73 -12.04 -7.46
N TYR A 49 -8.00 -10.73 -7.47
CA TYR A 49 -8.33 -10.00 -8.68
C TYR A 49 -7.18 -9.10 -9.11
N GLU A 50 -7.00 -8.98 -10.43
CA GLU A 50 -6.03 -8.05 -11.00
C GLU A 50 -6.58 -6.62 -10.95
N LEU A 51 -6.41 -5.99 -9.79
CA LEU A 51 -6.83 -4.62 -9.52
C LEU A 51 -5.64 -3.65 -9.63
N THR A 52 -5.91 -2.51 -10.25
CA THR A 52 -4.98 -1.38 -10.30
C THR A 52 -5.35 -0.34 -9.24
N LEU A 53 -4.42 0.57 -8.95
CA LEU A 53 -4.72 1.75 -8.14
C LEU A 53 -5.84 2.57 -8.79
N MET A 54 -6.69 3.20 -7.99
CA MET A 54 -7.62 4.21 -8.49
C MET A 54 -6.82 5.44 -8.95
N MET A 55 -7.01 5.84 -10.19
CA MET A 55 -6.30 6.97 -10.80
C MET A 55 -7.31 8.05 -11.11
N GLN A 56 -7.13 9.25 -10.56
CA GLN A 56 -8.00 10.38 -10.84
C GLN A 56 -7.26 11.41 -11.67
N ASN A 57 -7.81 11.71 -12.84
CA ASN A 57 -7.38 12.81 -13.69
C ASN A 57 -5.87 12.80 -14.00
N THR A 58 -5.33 11.62 -14.33
CA THR A 58 -3.89 11.46 -14.59
C THR A 58 -3.52 12.26 -15.82
N ASN A 59 -2.75 13.34 -15.62
CA ASN A 59 -2.33 14.27 -16.65
C ASN A 59 -3.49 14.80 -17.53
N LYS A 60 -4.72 14.88 -17.02
CA LYS A 60 -5.92 15.26 -17.79
C LYS A 60 -6.23 14.38 -19.01
N LYS A 61 -5.65 13.18 -19.06
CA LYS A 61 -5.82 12.23 -20.16
C LYS A 61 -6.75 11.08 -19.82
N PHE A 62 -6.68 10.57 -18.59
CA PHE A 62 -7.50 9.44 -18.19
C PHE A 62 -7.74 9.36 -16.68
N SER A 63 -8.77 8.60 -16.31
CA SER A 63 -9.09 8.20 -14.96
C SER A 63 -9.44 6.70 -14.93
N VAL A 64 -9.15 6.06 -13.79
CA VAL A 64 -9.54 4.69 -13.48
C VAL A 64 -10.25 4.70 -12.14
N SER A 65 -11.53 4.35 -12.13
CA SER A 65 -12.37 4.25 -10.93
C SER A 65 -12.87 2.82 -10.73
N TYR A 66 -13.20 2.47 -9.49
CA TYR A 66 -13.79 1.19 -9.14
C TYR A 66 -15.15 1.42 -8.47
N TYR A 67 -16.11 0.56 -8.81
CA TYR A 67 -17.46 0.58 -8.27
C TYR A 67 -17.82 -0.80 -7.77
N LEU A 68 -18.51 -0.86 -6.63
CA LEU A 68 -19.31 -2.02 -6.25
C LEU A 68 -20.69 -1.84 -6.87
N SER A 69 -21.12 -2.80 -7.67
CA SER A 69 -22.44 -2.82 -8.29
C SER A 69 -23.25 -3.94 -7.67
N LEU A 70 -24.30 -3.59 -6.92
CA LEU A 70 -25.29 -4.55 -6.46
C LEU A 70 -26.34 -4.72 -7.56
N VAL A 71 -26.56 -5.96 -7.98
CA VAL A 71 -27.57 -6.32 -8.98
C VAL A 71 -28.57 -7.29 -8.35
N LEU A 72 -29.85 -6.93 -8.49
CA LEU A 72 -30.99 -7.73 -8.08
C LEU A 72 -31.85 -8.00 -9.31
N ILE A 73 -32.20 -9.25 -9.52
CA ILE A 73 -33.14 -9.67 -10.55
C ILE A 73 -34.36 -10.18 -9.81
N ASP A 74 -35.54 -9.70 -10.19
CA ASP A 74 -36.81 -10.14 -9.63
C ASP A 74 -37.46 -11.25 -10.49
N GLU A 75 -38.62 -11.74 -10.04
CA GLU A 75 -39.34 -12.84 -10.72
C GLU A 75 -39.87 -12.50 -12.11
N GLU A 76 -40.01 -11.20 -12.41
CA GLU A 76 -40.46 -10.69 -13.71
C GLU A 76 -39.27 -10.33 -14.63
N GLU A 77 -38.07 -10.83 -14.30
CA GLU A 77 -36.82 -10.61 -15.05
C GLU A 77 -36.37 -9.14 -15.13
N ARG A 78 -36.80 -8.28 -14.19
CA ARG A 78 -36.35 -6.89 -14.12
C ARG A 78 -35.06 -6.77 -13.33
N CYS A 79 -34.12 -6.03 -13.89
CA CYS A 79 -32.82 -5.76 -13.26
C CYS A 79 -32.84 -4.45 -12.48
N HIS A 80 -32.65 -4.54 -11.17
CA HIS A 80 -32.41 -3.40 -10.28
C HIS A 80 -30.92 -3.30 -9.96
N PHE A 81 -30.34 -2.12 -10.17
CA PHE A 81 -28.92 -1.89 -9.96
C PHE A 81 -28.66 -0.73 -8.98
N LYS A 82 -27.67 -0.91 -8.11
CA LYS A 82 -27.13 0.16 -7.28
C LYS A 82 -25.61 0.12 -7.31
N GLN A 83 -25.02 1.22 -7.76
CA GLN A 83 -23.56 1.35 -7.84
C GLN A 83 -23.04 2.33 -6.79
N GLN A 84 -21.96 1.95 -6.13
CA GLN A 84 -21.23 2.77 -5.18
C GLN A 84 -19.75 2.80 -5.54
N LYS A 85 -19.19 4.01 -5.69
CA LYS A 85 -17.76 4.19 -5.93
C LYS A 85 -16.96 3.77 -4.70
N VAL A 86 -15.91 2.99 -4.91
CA VAL A 86 -14.98 2.55 -3.86
C VAL A 86 -13.57 3.07 -4.13
N ALA A 87 -12.91 3.53 -3.07
CA ALA A 87 -11.54 4.02 -3.15
C ALA A 87 -10.55 2.86 -2.89
N LEU A 88 -9.83 2.46 -3.93
CA LEU A 88 -8.76 1.47 -3.82
C LEU A 88 -7.39 2.16 -3.75
N TRP A 89 -6.55 1.74 -2.80
CA TRP A 89 -5.19 2.26 -2.61
C TRP A 89 -4.20 1.11 -2.40
N ARG A 90 -2.96 1.33 -2.85
CA ARG A 90 -1.87 0.37 -2.64
C ARG A 90 -1.29 0.58 -1.25
N LYS A 91 -1.38 -0.44 -0.40
CA LYS A 91 -0.68 -0.43 0.88
C LYS A 91 0.83 -0.53 0.66
N GLY A 92 1.58 0.41 1.23
CA GLY A 92 3.04 0.37 1.24
C GLY A 92 3.54 -0.86 1.99
N LYS A 93 4.71 -1.39 1.60
CA LYS A 93 5.40 -2.42 2.39
C LYS A 93 5.88 -1.73 3.67
N ASN A 94 5.39 -2.16 4.83
CA ASN A 94 5.94 -1.74 6.11
C ASN A 94 7.38 -2.22 6.18
N VAL A 95 8.36 -1.32 6.00
CA VAL A 95 9.76 -1.60 6.33
C VAL A 95 9.85 -1.62 7.86
N GLN A 96 9.35 -2.69 8.49
CA GLN A 96 9.56 -2.88 9.91
C GLN A 96 11.06 -3.13 10.16
N LYS A 97 11.75 -2.07 10.58
CA LYS A 97 12.77 -2.08 11.64
C LYS A 97 13.87 -3.16 11.61
N SER A 98 14.34 -3.60 10.44
CA SER A 98 15.60 -4.35 10.35
C SER A 98 16.83 -3.51 10.76
N MET A 99 16.74 -2.17 10.62
CA MET A 99 17.86 -1.27 10.91
C MET A 99 18.28 -1.19 12.40
N PHE A 100 17.42 -1.61 13.34
CA PHE A 100 17.77 -1.57 14.77
C PHE A 100 18.64 -2.76 15.23
N HIS A 101 18.66 -3.87 14.49
CA HIS A 101 19.55 -5.00 14.83
C HIS A 101 21.00 -4.75 14.42
N GLN A 102 21.23 -4.01 13.33
CA GLN A 102 22.60 -3.77 12.85
C GLN A 102 23.33 -2.68 13.66
N ALA A 103 22.60 -1.72 14.24
CA ALA A 103 23.17 -0.72 15.14
C ALA A 103 23.57 -1.31 16.51
N ALA A 104 22.80 -2.27 17.03
CA ALA A 104 23.11 -2.93 18.30
C ALA A 104 24.39 -3.79 18.23
N ILE A 105 24.63 -4.46 17.09
CA ILE A 105 25.81 -5.31 16.90
C ILE A 105 27.09 -4.46 16.72
N THR A 106 27.01 -3.33 16.01
CA THR A 106 28.16 -2.43 15.82
C THR A 106 28.56 -1.68 17.11
N SER A 107 27.61 -1.42 18.01
CA SER A 107 27.89 -0.68 19.26
C SER A 107 28.63 -1.51 20.31
N GLN A 108 28.59 -2.85 20.22
CA GLN A 108 29.23 -3.73 21.22
C GLN A 108 30.72 -4.01 20.97
N SER A 109 31.30 -3.52 19.87
CA SER A 109 32.71 -3.79 19.50
C SER A 109 33.70 -2.67 19.88
N LEU A 110 33.24 -1.56 20.48
CA LEU A 110 34.07 -0.36 20.73
C LEU A 110 34.42 -0.09 22.21
N GLU A 111 34.05 -0.95 23.15
CA GLU A 111 34.45 -0.81 24.55
C GLU A 111 35.43 -1.92 24.95
N GLY A 112 36.72 -1.66 24.73
CA GLY A 112 37.76 -2.58 25.16
C GLY A 112 39.15 -2.05 24.90
N THR A 113 39.59 -1.06 25.70
CA THR A 113 40.98 -0.89 26.19
C THR A 113 41.13 0.46 26.88
N ALA A 114 41.03 0.48 28.21
CA ALA A 114 41.65 1.53 29.02
C ALA A 114 41.87 0.99 30.45
N SER A 115 43.07 0.48 30.72
CA SER A 115 43.58 0.36 32.09
C SER A 115 44.85 1.19 32.24
N LEU A 116 44.79 2.03 33.27
CA LEU A 116 45.78 2.92 33.90
C LEU A 116 47.26 2.51 33.78
N GLY A 117 48.11 3.52 33.55
CA GLY A 117 49.55 3.51 33.83
C GLY A 117 50.08 4.93 33.88
N GLU A 118 50.72 5.28 34.99
CA GLU A 118 50.91 6.63 35.52
C GLU A 118 52.33 7.20 35.25
N VAL A 119 52.45 8.54 35.33
CA VAL A 119 53.65 9.39 35.59
C VAL A 119 54.79 9.49 34.57
N ARG A 120 55.01 10.71 34.03
CA ARG A 120 56.16 11.64 34.28
C ARG A 120 56.40 12.56 33.08
N THR A 121 56.26 13.87 33.31
CA THR A 121 56.87 14.91 32.47
C THR A 121 58.39 14.80 32.56
N PRO A 122 59.13 15.13 31.49
CA PRO A 122 60.05 16.25 31.67
C PRO A 122 60.08 17.23 30.49
N SER A 123 60.33 18.46 30.90
CA SER A 123 60.61 19.68 30.16
C SER A 123 61.90 19.65 29.33
N GLN A 124 61.90 20.51 28.30
CA GLN A 124 63.04 21.22 27.69
C GLN A 124 64.07 20.43 26.84
N LEU A 125 64.18 20.87 25.59
CA LEU A 125 65.42 20.83 24.81
C LEU A 125 66.35 21.96 25.30
N PRO A 126 67.67 21.70 25.34
CA PRO A 126 68.55 22.58 24.58
C PRO A 126 69.73 21.87 23.88
N ASP A 127 70.03 22.43 22.72
CA ASP A 127 71.32 22.65 22.04
C ASP A 127 72.64 22.00 22.53
N ASN A 128 73.31 21.38 21.55
CA ASN A 128 74.65 21.68 21.05
C ASN A 128 75.88 21.49 21.98
N ASN A 129 76.76 20.52 21.65
CA ASN A 129 78.18 20.76 21.29
C ASN A 129 79.04 19.46 21.24
N ASN A 130 79.65 19.25 20.07
CA ASN A 130 81.07 18.97 19.81
C ASN A 130 81.85 17.80 20.49
N LYS A 131 82.41 16.94 19.60
CA LYS A 131 83.74 16.29 19.59
C LYS A 131 84.19 15.35 20.72
N GLN A 132 84.44 14.11 20.33
CA GLN A 132 85.82 13.59 20.22
C GLN A 132 85.94 12.74 18.95
#